data_AF-A0A954L6P0-F1
#
_entry.id   AF-A0A954L6P0-F1
#
_cell.length_a   1.000
_cell.length_b   1.000
_cell.length_c   1.000
_cell.angle_alpha   90.00
_cell.angle_beta   90.00
_cell.angle_gamma   90.00
#
_symmetry.space_group_name_H-M   'P 1'
#
loop_
_entity.id
_entity.type
_entity.pdbx_description
1 polymer ?
#
loop_
_entity_poly.entity_id
_entity_poly.type
_entity_poly.pdbx_seq_one_letter_code
_entity_poly.pdbx_strand_id
1 'polypeptide(L)' 'VSGKRRVWVSGDETVLVLTGVVRAIDVGPANSVPSQLVSDLHLSYESDGPERRFTRQGWLSRRINRWSPF' A
#
# COMPACT_ATOMS: atom_id res chain seq x y z
N VAL A 1 -8.80 3.79 8.74
CA VAL A 1 -9.37 2.44 8.52
C VAL A 1 -8.27 1.52 8.00
N SER A 2 -8.33 0.23 8.32
CA SER A 2 -7.40 -0.79 7.82
C SER A 2 -8.15 -2.08 7.51
N GLY A 3 -7.85 -2.70 6.36
CA GLY A 3 -8.38 -4.00 5.95
C GLY A 3 -7.26 -4.94 5.54
N LYS A 4 -7.41 -6.24 5.79
CA LYS A 4 -6.46 -7.27 5.36
C LYS A 4 -7.18 -8.32 4.52
N ARG A 5 -6.56 -8.76 3.41
CA ARG A 5 -7.06 -9.85 2.57
C ARG A 5 -5.93 -10.80 2.24
N ARG A 6 -6.13 -12.10 2.46
CA ARG A 6 -5.20 -13.13 1.99
C ARG A 6 -5.48 -13.44 0.54
N VAL A 7 -4.42 -13.46 -0.27
CA VAL A 7 -4.50 -13.74 -1.69
C VAL A 7 -3.34 -14.64 -2.06
N TRP A 8 -3.62 -15.63 -2.90
CA TRP A 8 -2.60 -16.46 -3.52
C TRP A 8 -1.99 -15.70 -4.69
N VAL A 9 -0.71 -15.37 -4.60
CA VAL A 9 0.03 -14.67 -5.65
C VAL A 9 1.22 -15.53 -6.02
N SER A 10 1.30 -15.95 -7.28
CA SER A 10 2.44 -16.71 -7.82
C SER A 10 2.82 -17.98 -7.04
N GLY A 11 1.85 -18.64 -6.41
CA GLY A 11 2.07 -19.88 -5.65
C GLY A 11 2.27 -19.69 -4.14
N ASP A 12 2.47 -18.45 -3.67
CA ASP A 12 2.66 -18.13 -2.25
C ASP A 12 1.44 -17.43 -1.64
N GLU A 13 1.16 -17.71 -0.36
CA GLU A 13 0.13 -17.00 0.42
C GLU A 13 0.68 -15.62 0.80
N THR A 14 0.03 -14.56 0.28
CA THR A 14 0.40 -13.18 0.59
C THR A 14 -0.77 -12.46 1.26
N VAL A 15 -0.48 -11.74 2.33
CA VAL A 15 -1.44 -10.86 3.02
C VAL A 15 -1.34 -9.47 2.41
N LEU A 16 -2.40 -9.07 1.69
CA LEU A 16 -2.60 -7.69 1.26
C LEU A 16 -3.16 -6.89 2.43
N VAL A 17 -2.47 -5.82 2.81
CA VAL A 17 -2.93 -4.87 3.83
C VAL A 17 -3.23 -3.54 3.15
N LEU A 18 -4.46 -3.08 3.29
CA LEU A 18 -4.93 -1.80 2.80
C LEU A 18 -5.21 -0.88 3.98
N THR A 19 -4.67 0.33 3.93
CA THR A 19 -4.91 1.37 4.93
C THR A 19 -5.33 2.67 4.25
N GLY A 20 -6.05 3.51 4.98
CA GLY A 20 -6.46 4.82 4.50
C GLY A 20 -7.33 5.56 5.49
N VAL A 21 -7.79 6.73 5.10
CA VAL A 21 -8.67 7.61 5.87
C VAL A 21 -10.03 7.67 5.19
N VAL A 22 -11.08 7.45 5.97
CA VAL A 22 -12.48 7.51 5.51
C VAL A 22 -13.28 8.30 6.54
N ARG A 23 -14.32 9.01 6.09
CA ARG A 23 -15.26 9.67 7.00
C ARG A 23 -16.31 8.65 7.43
N ALA A 24 -16.82 8.80 8.66
CA ALA A 24 -17.83 7.88 9.20
C ALA A 24 -19.11 7.84 8.33
N ILE A 25 -19.49 8.96 7.72
CA ILE A 25 -20.67 9.07 6.85
C ILE A 25 -20.54 8.31 5.52
N ASP A 26 -19.31 7.98 5.10
CA ASP A 26 -19.05 7.28 3.84
C ASP A 26 -19.10 5.75 4.02
N VAL A 27 -19.28 5.25 5.24
CA VAL A 27 -19.44 3.83 5.54
C VAL A 27 -20.90 3.43 5.32
N GLY A 28 -21.15 2.67 4.27
CA GLY A 28 -22.47 2.18 3.93
C GLY A 28 -23.02 1.17 4.95
N PRO A 29 -24.33 0.87 4.91
CA PRO A 29 -24.99 -0.04 5.85
C PRO A 29 -24.45 -1.48 5.80
N ALA A 30 -23.82 -1.86 4.70
CA ALA A 30 -23.14 -3.15 4.55
C ALA A 30 -21.68 -3.12 5.06
N ASN A 31 -21.28 -2.10 5.82
CA ASN A 31 -19.89 -1.85 6.23
C ASN A 31 -18.93 -1.79 5.03
N SER A 32 -19.40 -1.18 3.94
CA SER A 32 -18.66 -1.03 2.70
C SER A 32 -18.35 0.44 2.44
N VAL A 33 -17.18 0.70 1.86
CA VAL A 33 -16.74 2.03 1.47
C VAL A 33 -16.32 1.99 0.01
N PRO A 34 -16.92 2.82 -0.88
CA PRO A 34 -16.44 2.99 -2.25
C PRO A 34 -14.98 3.44 -2.27
N SER A 35 -14.15 2.84 -3.13
CA SER A 35 -12.70 3.08 -3.16
C SER A 35 -12.33 4.55 -3.38
N GLN A 36 -13.16 5.30 -4.10
CA GLN A 36 -12.99 6.73 -4.38
C GLN A 36 -13.11 7.62 -3.14
N LEU A 37 -13.76 7.13 -2.08
CA LEU A 37 -13.95 7.85 -0.82
C LEU A 37 -12.85 7.55 0.21
N VAL A 38 -11.86 6.73 -0.15
CA VAL A 38 -10.71 6.42 0.69
C VAL A 38 -9.56 7.38 0.35
N SER A 39 -9.29 8.32 1.26
CA SER A 39 -8.14 9.23 1.15
C SER A 39 -6.88 8.58 1.71
N ASP A 40 -5.71 9.02 1.24
CA ASP A 40 -4.39 8.53 1.67
C ASP A 40 -4.28 7.00 1.63
N LEU A 41 -4.77 6.40 0.54
CA LEU A 41 -4.75 4.95 0.36
C LEU A 41 -3.30 4.45 0.30
N HIS A 42 -2.97 3.53 1.20
CA HIS A 42 -1.68 2.85 1.22
C HIS A 42 -1.89 1.33 1.17
N LEU A 43 -1.16 0.70 0.25
CA LEU A 43 -1.21 -0.74 -0.01
C LEU A 43 0.14 -1.36 0.33
N SER A 44 0.15 -2.35 1.21
CA SER A 44 1.33 -3.14 1.53
C SER A 44 1.07 -4.63 1.33
N TYR A 45 2.12 -5.32 0.91
CA TYR A 45 2.14 -6.77 0.71
C TYR A 45 3.01 -7.37 1.82
N GLU A 46 2.40 -8.18 2.67
CA GLU A 46 3.08 -8.98 3.69
C GLU A 46 3.11 -10.43 3.17
N SER A 47 4.23 -10.87 2.61
CA SER A 47 4.50 -12.27 2.28
C SER A 47 5.30 -12.92 3.40
N ASP A 48 5.00 -14.19 3.71
CA ASP A 48 5.71 -14.98 4.74
C ASP A 48 7.02 -15.61 4.21
N GLY A 49 7.59 -15.03 3.14
CA GLY A 49 8.81 -15.51 2.46
C GLY A 49 10.09 -14.76 2.87
N PRO A 50 11.28 -15.38 2.75
CA PRO A 50 12.57 -14.78 3.15
C PRO A 50 13.02 -13.58 2.31
N GLU A 51 12.26 -13.17 1.29
CA GLU A 51 12.60 -12.09 0.37
C GLU A 51 12.02 -10.74 0.79
N ARG A 52 12.31 -10.32 2.03
CA ARG A 52 12.21 -8.91 2.44
C ARG A 52 13.32 -8.06 1.80
N ARG A 53 13.43 -8.04 0.48
CA ARG A 53 14.37 -7.15 -0.19
C ARG A 53 13.69 -6.46 -1.35
N PHE A 54 13.69 -5.13 -1.27
CA PHE A 54 13.14 -4.22 -2.27
C PHE A 54 11.62 -4.33 -2.33
N THR A 55 10.88 -3.42 -1.71
CA THR A 55 10.49 -2.22 -2.45
C THR A 55 10.18 -1.10 -1.45
N ARG A 56 11.23 -0.46 -0.92
CA ARG A 56 11.16 0.95 -0.54
C ARG A 56 11.15 1.74 -1.85
N GLN A 57 10.02 1.78 -2.54
CA GLN A 57 9.85 2.74 -3.63
C GLN A 57 9.71 4.12 -3.00
N GLY A 58 10.84 4.82 -2.92
CA GLY A 58 10.93 6.15 -2.36
C GLY A 58 11.76 7.04 -3.26
N TRP A 59 11.18 7.35 -4.42
CA TRP A 59 11.35 8.55 -5.26
C TRP A 59 12.77 8.95 -5.70
N LEU A 60 12.84 9.46 -6.93
CA LEU A 60 13.72 10.44 -7.56
C LEU A 60 14.51 11.45 -6.66
N SER A 61 15.00 11.08 -5.48
CA SER A 61 14.93 11.97 -4.32
C SER A 61 16.17 12.67 -3.84
N ARG A 62 17.37 12.10 -4.04
CA ARG A 62 18.54 12.66 -3.34
C ARG A 62 19.83 12.79 -4.14
N ARG A 63 20.01 12.17 -5.31
CA ARG A 63 21.37 12.16 -5.93
C ARG A 63 21.50 12.42 -7.43
N ILE A 64 20.45 12.88 -8.11
CA ILE A 64 20.64 13.61 -9.39
C ILE A 64 21.08 15.07 -9.13
N ASN A 65 21.01 15.59 -7.90
CA ASN A 65 21.31 16.99 -7.59
C ASN A 65 22.70 17.27 -6.95
N ARG A 66 23.71 16.42 -7.17
CA ARG A 66 25.08 16.67 -6.63
C ARG A 66 26.22 16.53 -7.64
N TRP A 67 25.96 16.07 -8.86
CA TRP A 67 27.02 15.82 -9.86
C TRP A 67 26.86 16.68 -11.12
N SER A 68 26.45 17.94 -10.95
CA SER A 68 26.86 19.03 -11.85
C SER A 68 27.48 20.10 -10.94
N PRO A 69 28.76 20.43 -11.18
CA PRO A 69 29.10 21.33 -12.27
C PRO A 69 29.93 20.65 -13.37
N PHE A 70 29.53 20.95 -14.61
CA PHE A 70 29.98 20.46 -15.93
C PHE A 70 29.31 19.16 -16.43
#